data_AF-A0A9J8B9X3-F1
#
_entry.id   AF-A0A9J8B9X3-F1
#
_cell.length_a   1.000
_cell.length_b   1.000
_cell.length_c   1.000
_cell.angle_alpha   90.00
_cell.angle_beta   90.00
_cell.angle_gamma   90.00
#
_symmetry.space_group_name_H-M   'P 1'
#
loop_
_entity.id
_entity.type
_entity.pdbx_description
1 polymer ?
#
loop_
_entity_poly.entity_id
_entity_poly.type
_entity_poly.pdbx_seq_one_letter_code
_entity_poly.pdbx_strand_id
1 'polypeptide(L)'
;MFFFLQRAIVLHSTTRLIPMLQQIRKGLELYGLVDQMAANPEACRSLFVPGNIIKPDADFIMMSVQPNFSEKGTSKERTERKIINFLQDFLQEVETSDGETERAAGDAEPVAVPHVLQWMTGQSHIPILPDEKETFQK
;
A
#
# COMPACT_ATOMS: atom_id res chain seq x y z
N MET A 1 -11.78 22.26 20.67
CA MET A 1 -13.04 22.13 19.90
C MET A 1 -12.85 21.33 18.60
N PHE A 2 -11.86 21.64 17.75
CA PHE A 2 -11.58 20.91 16.50
C PHE A 2 -11.32 19.38 16.66
N PHE A 3 -10.53 18.97 17.65
CA PHE A 3 -10.24 17.54 17.90
C PHE A 3 -11.48 16.69 18.26
N PHE A 4 -12.47 17.28 18.94
CA PHE A 4 -13.70 16.58 19.30
C PHE A 4 -14.63 16.39 18.10
N LEU A 5 -14.66 17.38 17.19
CA LEU A 5 -15.45 17.29 15.97
C LEU A 5 -14.90 16.21 15.03
N GLN A 6 -13.58 16.13 14.87
CA GLN A 6 -12.94 15.10 14.05
C GLN A 6 -13.16 13.69 14.61
N ARG A 7 -13.05 13.52 15.93
CA ARG A 7 -13.38 12.23 16.59
C ARG A 7 -14.87 11.88 16.44
N ALA A 8 -15.77 12.85 16.55
CA ALA A 8 -17.20 12.61 16.36
C ALA A 8 -17.56 12.24 14.91
N ILE A 9 -16.93 12.87 13.91
CA ILE A 9 -17.10 12.53 12.50
C ILE A 9 -16.59 11.11 12.22
N VAL A 10 -15.39 10.78 12.68
CA VAL A 10 -14.83 9.43 12.55
C VAL A 10 -15.74 8.42 13.24
N LEU A 11 -16.16 8.68 14.49
CA LEU A 11 -17.04 7.79 15.24
C LEU A 11 -18.38 7.58 14.52
N HIS A 12 -19.02 8.65 14.03
CA HIS A 12 -20.29 8.58 13.30
C HIS A 12 -20.17 7.81 11.97
N SER A 13 -19.05 8.00 11.26
CA SER A 13 -18.75 7.26 10.03
C SER A 13 -18.58 5.78 10.33
N THR A 14 -17.82 5.47 11.38
CA THR A 14 -17.52 4.10 11.80
C THR A 14 -18.76 3.37 12.34
N THR A 15 -19.63 4.04 13.12
CA THR A 15 -20.87 3.42 13.63
C THR A 15 -21.88 3.10 12.54
N ARG A 16 -21.84 3.79 11.39
CA ARG A 16 -22.63 3.43 10.20
C ARG A 16 -22.01 2.27 9.42
N LEU A 17 -20.69 2.26 9.27
CA LEU A 17 -19.98 1.26 8.46
C LEU A 17 -19.90 -0.11 9.14
N ILE A 18 -19.65 -0.17 10.45
CA ILE A 18 -19.55 -1.43 11.21
C ILE A 18 -20.73 -2.37 10.99
N PRO A 19 -22.00 -1.97 11.18
CA PRO A 19 -23.12 -2.91 11.02
C PRO A 19 -23.25 -3.42 9.59
N MET A 20 -22.95 -2.60 8.58
CA MET A 20 -22.94 -3.05 7.18
C MET A 20 -21.83 -4.08 6.93
N LEU A 21 -20.61 -3.82 7.40
CA LEU A 21 -19.49 -4.76 7.31
C LEU A 21 -19.77 -6.08 8.06
N GLN A 22 -20.44 -6.01 9.21
CA GLN A 22 -20.87 -7.20 9.95
C GLN A 22 -21.88 -8.04 9.17
N GLN A 23 -22.83 -7.42 8.48
CA GLN A 23 -23.79 -8.14 7.63
C GLN A 23 -23.11 -8.79 6.43
N ILE A 24 -22.19 -8.07 5.77
CA ILE A 24 -21.37 -8.62 4.68
C ILE A 24 -20.57 -9.83 5.19
N ARG A 25 -19.87 -9.70 6.34
CA ARG A 25 -19.12 -10.79 6.95
C ARG A 25 -19.99 -12.02 7.23
N LYS A 26 -21.19 -11.85 7.80
CA LYS A 26 -22.14 -12.94 8.05
C LYS A 26 -22.57 -13.62 6.75
N GLY A 27 -22.83 -12.84 5.70
CA GLY A 27 -23.12 -13.39 4.37
C GLY A 27 -21.98 -14.27 3.85
N LEU A 28 -20.74 -13.79 3.94
CA LEU A 28 -19.55 -14.55 3.53
C LEU A 28 -19.33 -15.81 4.38
N GLU A 29 -19.65 -15.76 5.67
CA GLU A 29 -19.55 -16.88 6.60
C GLU A 29 -20.52 -18.02 6.22
N LEU A 30 -21.73 -17.69 5.76
CA LEU A 30 -22.70 -18.69 5.28
C LEU A 30 -22.20 -19.49 4.06
N TYR A 31 -21.32 -18.90 3.25
CA TYR A 31 -20.67 -19.57 2.11
C TYR A 31 -19.35 -20.26 2.49
N GLY A 32 -18.95 -20.23 3.77
CA GLY A 32 -17.66 -20.76 4.23
C GLY A 32 -16.45 -19.94 3.76
N LEU A 33 -16.66 -18.74 3.19
CA LEU A 33 -15.58 -17.96 2.59
C LEU A 33 -14.68 -17.34 3.67
N VAL A 34 -15.21 -17.02 4.85
CA VAL A 34 -14.42 -16.45 5.96
C VAL A 34 -13.30 -17.41 6.37
N ASP A 35 -13.60 -18.70 6.49
CA ASP A 35 -12.62 -19.73 6.83
C ASP A 35 -11.60 -19.94 5.70
N GLN A 36 -12.06 -19.90 4.45
CA GLN A 36 -11.15 -19.98 3.29
C GLN A 36 -10.22 -18.78 3.19
N MET A 37 -10.68 -17.57 3.49
CA MET A 37 -9.84 -16.37 3.53
C MET A 37 -8.82 -16.43 4.67
N ALA A 38 -9.17 -17.04 5.80
CA ALA A 38 -8.24 -17.25 6.92
C ALA A 38 -7.20 -18.34 6.61
N ALA A 39 -7.60 -19.41 5.92
CA ALA A 39 -6.73 -20.53 5.56
C ALA A 39 -5.84 -20.23 4.34
N ASN A 40 -6.37 -19.48 3.37
CA ASN A 40 -5.75 -19.24 2.06
C ASN A 40 -5.81 -17.75 1.66
N PRO A 41 -5.20 -16.84 2.43
CA PRO A 41 -5.32 -15.40 2.20
C PRO A 41 -4.84 -14.97 0.81
N GLU A 42 -3.72 -15.52 0.33
CA GLU A 42 -3.16 -15.17 -0.99
C GLU A 42 -4.04 -15.64 -2.16
N ALA A 43 -4.65 -16.83 -2.05
CA ALA A 43 -5.57 -17.33 -3.07
C ALA A 43 -6.84 -16.46 -3.13
N CYS A 44 -7.39 -16.11 -1.97
CA CYS A 44 -8.58 -15.28 -1.88
C CYS A 44 -8.33 -13.80 -2.21
N ARG A 45 -7.08 -13.31 -2.14
CA ARG A 45 -6.72 -11.92 -2.45
C ARG A 45 -7.17 -11.51 -3.86
N SER A 46 -7.04 -12.41 -4.83
CA SER A 46 -7.46 -12.21 -6.22
C SER A 46 -8.97 -12.01 -6.41
N LEU A 47 -9.80 -12.46 -5.44
CA LEU A 47 -11.26 -12.30 -5.49
C LEU A 47 -11.70 -10.86 -5.16
N PHE A 48 -10.88 -10.13 -4.41
CA PHE A 48 -11.21 -8.80 -3.90
C PHE A 48 -10.35 -7.70 -4.50
N VAL A 49 -9.18 -8.06 -5.02
CA VAL A 49 -8.28 -7.15 -5.72
C VAL A 49 -8.23 -7.57 -7.19
N PRO A 50 -8.84 -6.79 -8.10
CA PRO A 50 -8.83 -7.10 -9.53
C PRO A 50 -7.40 -7.00 -10.11
N GLY A 51 -7.11 -7.84 -11.12
CA GLY A 51 -5.86 -7.81 -11.88
C GLY A 51 -4.74 -8.68 -11.31
N ASN A 52 -3.71 -8.92 -12.14
CA ASN A 52 -2.44 -9.45 -11.63
C ASN A 52 -1.76 -8.35 -10.84
N ILE A 53 -1.65 -8.52 -9.52
CA ILE A 53 -0.95 -7.58 -8.65
C ILE A 53 0.53 -7.62 -9.04
N ILE A 54 0.94 -6.66 -9.87
CA ILE A 54 2.35 -6.44 -10.17
C ILE A 54 2.98 -5.90 -8.89
N LYS A 55 3.96 -6.63 -8.36
CA LYS A 55 4.73 -6.19 -7.19
C LYS A 55 5.48 -4.92 -7.59
N PRO A 56 5.25 -3.78 -6.92
CA PRO A 56 6.02 -2.56 -7.20
C PRO A 56 7.49 -2.78 -6.82
N ASP A 57 8.37 -2.30 -7.68
CA ASP A 57 9.82 -2.22 -7.47
C ASP A 57 10.24 -0.79 -7.11
N ALA A 58 11.50 -0.60 -6.72
CA ALA A 58 12.04 0.71 -6.37
C ALA A 58 11.92 1.71 -7.52
N ASP A 59 12.15 1.23 -8.75
CA ASP A 59 12.11 2.03 -9.96
C ASP A 59 10.70 2.60 -10.22
N PHE A 60 9.65 1.81 -10.03
CA PHE A 60 8.27 2.27 -10.15
C PHE A 60 7.97 3.45 -9.23
N ILE A 61 8.39 3.36 -7.96
CA ILE A 61 8.19 4.45 -6.99
C ILE A 61 8.98 5.68 -7.43
N MET A 62 10.25 5.53 -7.80
CA MET A 62 11.10 6.65 -8.20
C MET A 62 10.62 7.33 -9.49
N MET A 63 10.08 6.58 -10.46
CA MET A 63 9.45 7.12 -11.67
C MET A 63 8.15 7.86 -11.37
N SER A 64 7.44 7.48 -10.31
CA SER A 64 6.18 8.10 -9.91
C SER A 64 6.38 9.39 -9.09
N VAL A 65 7.54 9.57 -8.47
CA VAL A 65 7.84 10.74 -7.64
C VAL A 65 8.31 11.92 -8.51
N GLN A 66 7.67 13.08 -8.33
CA GLN A 66 8.09 14.33 -8.97
C GLN A 66 8.58 15.35 -7.91
N PRO A 67 9.90 15.38 -7.62
CA PRO A 67 10.44 16.31 -6.63
C PRO A 67 10.44 17.74 -7.16
N ASN A 68 9.93 18.67 -6.35
CA ASN A 68 9.98 20.10 -6.64
C ASN A 68 11.23 20.71 -5.98
N PHE A 69 12.30 20.84 -6.76
CA PHE A 69 13.56 21.40 -6.27
C PHE A 69 13.53 22.93 -6.16
N SER A 70 14.29 23.44 -5.19
CA SER A 70 14.68 24.83 -5.09
C SER A 70 15.52 25.26 -6.31
N GLU A 71 15.76 26.56 -6.43
CA GLU A 71 16.52 27.13 -7.55
C GLU A 71 17.88 26.44 -7.74
N LYS A 72 18.20 26.13 -9.00
CA LYS A 72 19.42 25.41 -9.37
C LYS A 72 20.67 26.16 -8.92
N GLY A 73 21.61 25.41 -8.34
CA GLY A 73 22.89 25.96 -7.89
C GLY A 73 22.86 26.50 -6.45
N THR A 74 21.69 26.56 -5.82
CA THR A 74 21.59 26.87 -4.39
C THR A 74 22.10 25.72 -3.52
N SER A 75 22.58 26.03 -2.33
CA SER A 75 22.92 25.00 -1.32
C SER A 75 21.71 24.14 -0.96
N LYS A 76 20.51 24.75 -1.00
CA LYS A 76 19.24 24.09 -0.71
C LYS A 76 18.89 23.02 -1.76
N GLU A 77 19.00 23.35 -3.05
CA GLU A 77 18.77 22.39 -4.14
C GLU A 77 19.73 21.19 -4.07
N ARG A 78 21.00 21.41 -3.72
CA ARG A 78 21.95 20.31 -3.50
C ARG A 78 21.55 19.39 -2.37
N THR A 79 21.02 19.94 -1.26
CA THR A 79 20.54 19.15 -0.14
C THR A 79 19.29 18.35 -0.51
N GLU A 80 18.32 18.97 -1.19
CA GLU A 80 17.11 18.30 -1.66
C GLU A 80 17.43 17.16 -2.63
N ARG A 81 18.40 17.34 -3.53
CA ARG A 81 18.87 16.29 -4.43
C ARG A 81 19.48 15.10 -3.68
N LYS A 82 20.24 15.36 -2.62
CA LYS A 82 20.75 14.30 -1.75
C LYS A 82 19.63 13.54 -1.05
N ILE A 83 18.56 14.21 -0.62
CA ILE A 83 17.40 13.56 0.00
C ILE A 83 16.75 12.58 -0.98
N ILE A 84 16.57 12.97 -2.24
CA ILE A 84 16.00 12.09 -3.27
C ILE A 84 16.92 10.91 -3.58
N ASN A 85 18.24 11.12 -3.63
CA ASN A 85 19.20 10.03 -3.79
C ASN A 85 19.14 9.05 -2.61
N PHE A 86 19.08 9.55 -1.37
CA PHE A 86 18.94 8.67 -0.20
C PHE A 86 17.62 7.87 -0.20
N LEU A 87 16.53 8.47 -0.69
CA LEU A 87 15.27 7.73 -0.88
C LEU A 87 15.44 6.61 -1.90
N GLN A 88 16.11 6.88 -3.02
CA GLN A 88 16.40 5.87 -4.04
C GLN A 88 17.27 4.73 -3.48
N ASP A 89 18.37 5.06 -2.80
CA ASP A 89 19.27 4.09 -2.19
C ASP A 89 18.53 3.21 -1.16
N PHE A 90 17.68 3.83 -0.33
CA PHE A 90 16.84 3.12 0.63
C PHE A 90 15.86 2.14 -0.04
N LEU A 91 15.18 2.57 -1.11
CA LEU A 91 14.23 1.71 -1.82
C LEU A 91 14.94 0.50 -2.45
N GLN A 92 16.14 0.69 -2.98
CA GLN A 92 16.96 -0.38 -3.56
C GLN A 92 17.49 -1.37 -2.50
N GLU A 93 17.89 -0.86 -1.33
CA GLU A 93 18.30 -1.68 -0.19
C GLU A 93 17.12 -2.57 0.27
N VAL A 94 15.95 -1.96 0.44
CA VAL A 94 14.71 -2.65 0.78
C VAL A 94 14.37 -3.73 -0.24
N GLU A 95 14.46 -3.42 -1.54
CA GLU A 95 14.18 -4.37 -2.61
C GLU A 95 15.16 -5.56 -2.64
N THR A 96 16.44 -5.32 -2.35
CA THR A 96 17.47 -6.37 -2.32
C THR A 96 17.31 -7.26 -1.08
N SER A 97 16.91 -6.68 0.05
CA SER A 97 16.73 -7.40 1.31
C SER A 97 15.52 -8.36 1.32
N ASP A 98 14.53 -8.12 0.45
CA ASP A 98 13.35 -8.98 0.24
C ASP A 98 13.71 -10.40 -0.25
N GLY A 99 14.93 -10.62 -0.76
CA GLY A 99 15.38 -11.91 -1.33
C GLY A 99 16.35 -12.73 -0.47
N GLU A 100 16.99 -12.14 0.54
CA GLU A 100 18.17 -12.73 1.21
C GLU A 100 17.94 -13.14 2.68
N THR A 101 16.74 -12.94 3.25
CA THR A 101 16.53 -13.23 4.68
C THR A 101 16.28 -14.72 4.93
N GLU A 102 17.36 -15.49 5.11
CA GLU A 102 17.33 -16.69 5.97
C GLU A 102 16.94 -16.26 7.39
N ARG A 103 15.79 -16.78 7.83
CA ARG A 103 15.03 -16.39 9.01
C ARG A 103 15.83 -16.40 10.32
N ALA A 104 15.87 -15.27 11.01
CA ALA A 104 15.95 -15.23 12.46
C ALA A 104 14.56 -14.88 13.01
N ALA A 105 13.97 -15.80 13.77
CA ALA A 105 12.67 -15.62 14.40
C ALA A 105 12.78 -14.54 15.50
N GLY A 106 12.19 -13.37 15.27
CA GLY A 106 12.10 -12.30 16.26
C GLY A 106 11.67 -10.95 15.70
N ASP A 107 10.36 -10.73 15.70
CA ASP A 107 9.69 -9.41 15.84
C ASP A 107 10.02 -8.29 14.84
N ALA A 108 9.75 -8.50 13.55
CA ALA A 108 9.09 -7.57 12.61
C ALA A 108 9.21 -8.15 11.19
N GLU A 109 8.13 -8.14 10.41
CA GLU A 109 8.23 -8.40 8.97
C GLU A 109 9.20 -7.38 8.34
N PRO A 110 10.19 -7.81 7.54
CA PRO A 110 11.09 -6.89 6.86
C PRO A 110 10.31 -5.94 5.97
N VAL A 111 10.71 -4.66 5.99
CA VAL A 111 10.05 -3.62 5.19
C VAL A 111 10.36 -3.87 3.72
N ALA A 112 9.41 -4.44 3.00
CA ALA A 112 9.41 -4.56 1.55
C ALA A 112 8.96 -3.28 0.81
N VAL A 113 9.31 -3.15 -0.48
CA VAL A 113 8.88 -2.03 -1.36
C VAL A 113 7.35 -1.80 -1.37
N PRO A 114 6.50 -2.85 -1.45
CA PRO A 114 5.05 -2.69 -1.35
C PRO A 114 4.57 -1.98 -0.09
N HIS A 115 5.26 -2.14 1.04
CA HIS A 115 4.90 -1.45 2.29
C HIS A 115 5.18 0.05 2.21
N VAL A 116 6.27 0.43 1.53
CA VAL A 116 6.60 1.85 1.30
C VAL A 116 5.54 2.49 0.42
N LEU A 117 5.14 1.83 -0.67
CA LEU A 117 4.05 2.31 -1.53
C LEU A 117 2.74 2.43 -0.77
N GLN A 118 2.42 1.45 0.09
CA GLN A 118 1.22 1.48 0.92
C GLN A 118 1.23 2.62 1.92
N TRP A 119 2.37 2.91 2.52
CA TRP A 119 2.50 4.04 3.44
C TRP A 119 2.28 5.38 2.72
N MET A 120 2.79 5.54 1.49
CA MET A 120 2.64 6.77 0.71
C MET A 120 1.23 6.95 0.14
N THR A 121 0.58 5.88 -0.31
CA THR A 121 -0.64 5.94 -1.15
C THR A 121 -1.88 5.30 -0.50
N GLY A 122 -1.70 4.53 0.56
CA GLY A 122 -2.71 3.65 1.13
C GLY A 122 -2.87 2.30 0.41
N GLN A 123 -2.14 2.05 -0.69
CA GLN A 123 -2.20 0.82 -1.48
C GLN A 123 -0.82 0.18 -1.64
N SER A 124 -0.72 -1.13 -1.41
CA SER A 124 0.53 -1.90 -1.57
C SER A 124 0.77 -2.42 -3.00
N HIS A 125 -0.10 -2.07 -3.95
CA HIS A 125 -0.05 -2.54 -5.33
C HIS A 125 -0.07 -1.39 -6.31
N ILE A 126 0.44 -1.64 -7.52
CA ILE A 126 0.38 -0.69 -8.63
C ILE A 126 -1.10 -0.48 -9.00
N PRO A 127 -1.58 0.78 -9.08
CA PRO A 127 -2.95 1.06 -9.52
C PRO A 127 -3.19 0.58 -10.95
N ILE A 128 -4.35 -0.04 -11.19
CA ILE A 128 -4.80 -0.40 -12.54
C ILE A 128 -4.97 0.89 -13.34
N LEU A 129 -4.27 0.98 -14.48
CA LEU A 129 -4.34 2.18 -15.32
C LEU A 129 -5.73 2.28 -15.96
N PRO A 130 -6.22 3.51 -16.26
CA PRO A 130 -7.52 3.72 -16.90
C PRO A 130 -7.70 2.93 -18.21
N ASP A 131 -6.62 2.73 -18.97
CA ASP A 131 -6.64 1.99 -20.24
C ASP A 131 -6.82 0.47 -20.01
N GLU A 132 -6.33 -0.05 -18.88
CA GLU A 132 -6.55 -1.45 -18.49
C GLU A 132 -8.00 -1.66 -18.03
N LYS A 133 -8.64 -0.63 -17.46
CA LYS A 133 -10.03 -0.63 -16.97
C LYS A 133 -11.06 -0.96 -18.05
N GLU A 134 -10.80 -0.61 -19.32
CA GLU A 134 -11.70 -0.93 -20.44
C GLU A 134 -11.77 -2.43 -20.72
N THR A 135 -10.70 -3.17 -20.41
CA THR A 135 -10.65 -4.63 -20.56
C THR A 135 -11.49 -5.36 -19.51
N PHE A 136 -11.87 -4.68 -18.41
CA PHE A 136 -12.65 -5.26 -17.31
C PHE A 136 -14.18 -5.08 -17.47
N GLN A 137 -14.66 -4.42 -18.53
CA GLN A 137 -16.10 -4.29 -18.81
C GLN A 137 -16.68 -5.43 -19.67
N LYS A 138 -15.95 -6.55 -19.87
CA LYS A 138 -16.42 -7.71 -20.62
C LYS A 138 -16.66 -8.92 -19.74
#